data_AF-A0A9E4XA77-F1
#
_entry.id   AF-A0A9E4XA77-F1
#
_cell.length_a   1.000
_cell.length_b   1.000
_cell.length_c   1.000
_cell.angle_alpha   90.00
_cell.angle_beta   90.00
_cell.angle_gamma   90.00
#
_symmetry.space_group_name_H-M   'P 1'
#
loop_
_entity.id
_entity.type
_entity.pdbx_description
1 polymer ?
#
loop_
_entity_poly.entity_id
_entity_poly.type
_entity_poly.pdbx_seq_one_letter_code
_entity_poly.pdbx_strand_id
1 'polypeptide(L)'
;MAVTKLEINSRSPFAQGQPFGDTGGYEQIDGTVYFAVDPGHPANEPIADLKLATRDASGMVTFSSDFRVLQPTDPSKGNRSVFFDILNRGKAPALRNFNNAPEVAPDAPMDPGNGFLMRYGYTVVWCGWQCDVPDLPGVMRINVPDAVTAEGPISGEVVVTFHPNTPTQVQYLSDRSHRPYPANKL
;
A
#
# COMPACT_ATOMS: atom_id res chain seq x y z
N MET A 1 -1.46 12.34 -12.51
CA MET A 1 -1.32 10.89 -12.31
C MET A 1 -2.61 10.21 -12.73
N ALA A 2 -2.56 9.21 -13.61
CA ALA A 2 -3.74 8.50 -14.09
C ALA A 2 -3.64 7.01 -13.75
N VAL A 3 -4.75 6.40 -13.33
CA VAL A 3 -4.89 4.94 -13.24
C VAL A 3 -5.10 4.41 -14.66
N THR A 4 -4.28 3.47 -15.09
CA THR A 4 -4.32 2.88 -16.45
C THR A 4 -4.93 1.49 -16.46
N LYS A 5 -4.81 0.72 -15.37
CA LYS A 5 -5.37 -0.63 -15.24
C LYS A 5 -5.66 -0.93 -13.77
N LEU A 6 -6.78 -1.60 -13.53
CA LEU A 6 -7.06 -2.31 -12.27
C LEU A 6 -7.08 -3.81 -12.58
N GLU A 7 -6.19 -4.54 -11.93
CA GLU A 7 -6.09 -5.99 -12.04
C GLU A 7 -6.58 -6.61 -10.74
N ILE A 8 -7.68 -7.37 -10.82
CA ILE A 8 -8.25 -8.06 -9.66
C ILE A 8 -7.60 -9.44 -9.59
N ASN A 9 -6.84 -9.67 -8.51
CA ASN A 9 -6.14 -10.93 -8.27
C ASN A 9 -7.06 -11.93 -7.56
N SER A 10 -7.91 -11.46 -6.64
CA SER A 10 -8.87 -12.30 -5.94
C SER A 10 -10.13 -11.55 -5.51
N ARG A 11 -11.21 -12.32 -5.33
CA ARG A 11 -12.43 -11.91 -4.65
C ARG A 11 -12.90 -13.01 -3.72
N SER A 12 -13.29 -12.67 -2.51
CA SER A 12 -13.77 -13.64 -1.52
C SER A 12 -14.79 -13.02 -0.56
N PRO A 13 -15.67 -13.82 0.06
CA PRO A 13 -16.52 -13.34 1.15
C PRO A 13 -15.65 -12.85 2.32
N PHE A 14 -15.88 -11.62 2.76
CA PHE A 14 -15.24 -11.08 3.96
C PHE A 14 -15.87 -11.68 5.21
N ALA A 15 -15.07 -11.94 6.26
CA ALA A 15 -15.52 -12.52 7.53
C ALA A 15 -16.39 -13.78 7.35
N GLN A 16 -16.02 -14.67 6.42
CA GLN A 16 -16.75 -15.90 6.09
C GLN A 16 -18.22 -15.65 5.67
N GLY A 17 -18.53 -14.46 5.15
CA GLY A 17 -19.89 -14.09 4.72
C GLY A 17 -20.81 -13.63 5.85
N GLN A 18 -20.29 -13.37 7.05
CA GLN A 18 -21.08 -12.80 8.14
C GLN A 18 -21.75 -11.48 7.70
N PRO A 19 -23.06 -11.29 7.97
CA PRO A 19 -23.74 -10.04 7.70
C PRO A 19 -23.43 -8.96 8.76
N PHE A 20 -23.39 -7.70 8.34
CA PHE A 20 -23.17 -6.54 9.19
C PHE A 20 -24.40 -5.63 9.24
N GLY A 21 -25.34 -5.96 10.14
CA GLY A 21 -26.61 -5.23 10.24
C GLY A 21 -27.38 -5.23 8.91
N ASP A 22 -28.01 -4.10 8.58
CA ASP A 22 -28.84 -3.98 7.38
C ASP A 22 -28.03 -3.93 6.07
N THR A 23 -26.73 -3.60 6.14
CA THR A 23 -25.84 -3.58 4.98
C THR A 23 -25.58 -4.98 4.41
N GLY A 24 -25.73 -6.03 5.23
CA GLY A 24 -25.55 -7.42 4.82
C GLY A 24 -24.09 -7.85 4.75
N GLY A 25 -23.80 -8.85 3.91
CA GLY A 25 -22.45 -9.39 3.72
C GLY A 25 -21.52 -8.43 2.98
N TYR A 26 -20.22 -8.64 3.16
CA TYR A 26 -19.16 -7.91 2.47
C TYR A 26 -18.29 -8.87 1.65
N GLU A 27 -17.69 -8.36 0.59
CA GLU A 27 -16.63 -9.04 -0.14
C GLU A 27 -15.29 -8.33 0.08
N GLN A 28 -14.20 -9.10 0.07
CA GLN A 28 -12.83 -8.63 -0.02
C GLN A 28 -12.36 -8.79 -1.46
N ILE A 29 -11.77 -7.73 -2.00
CA ILE A 29 -11.16 -7.69 -3.34
C ILE A 29 -9.71 -7.28 -3.17
N ASP A 30 -8.80 -8.13 -3.63
CA ASP A 30 -7.36 -7.85 -3.64
C ASP A 30 -6.87 -7.75 -5.08
N GLY A 31 -5.94 -6.84 -5.33
CA GLY A 31 -5.45 -6.63 -6.67
C GLY A 31 -4.24 -5.71 -6.77
N THR A 32 -3.91 -5.39 -8.00
CA THR A 32 -2.84 -4.47 -8.37
C THR A 32 -3.43 -3.35 -9.22
N VAL A 33 -3.14 -2.11 -8.84
CA VAL A 33 -3.47 -0.90 -9.60
C VAL A 33 -2.22 -0.42 -10.32
N TYR A 34 -2.37 -0.05 -11.58
CA TYR A 34 -1.29 0.44 -12.44
C TYR A 34 -1.51 1.91 -12.77
N PHE A 35 -0.41 2.66 -12.81
CA PHE A 35 -0.43 4.10 -13.01
C PHE A 35 0.50 4.52 -14.14
N ALA A 36 0.15 5.64 -14.76
CA ALA A 36 1.03 6.40 -15.64
C ALA A 36 1.06 7.87 -15.21
N VAL A 37 2.26 8.43 -15.14
CA VAL A 37 2.52 9.81 -14.75
C VAL A 37 3.31 10.54 -15.82
N ASP A 38 2.77 11.68 -16.26
CA ASP A 38 3.48 12.59 -17.15
C ASP A 38 4.45 13.45 -16.33
N PRO A 39 5.78 13.28 -16.48
CA PRO A 39 6.77 14.07 -15.75
C PRO A 39 6.82 15.54 -16.18
N GLY A 40 6.23 15.90 -17.33
CA GLY A 40 6.13 17.28 -17.84
C GLY A 40 4.89 18.03 -17.37
N HIS A 41 3.91 17.33 -16.79
CA HIS A 41 2.67 17.97 -16.37
C HIS A 41 2.89 18.82 -15.10
N PRO A 42 2.45 20.10 -15.06
CA PRO A 42 2.72 21.02 -13.93
C PRO A 42 2.28 20.47 -12.57
N ALA A 43 1.14 19.78 -12.50
CA ALA A 43 0.66 19.17 -11.26
C ALA A 43 1.58 18.08 -10.67
N ASN A 44 2.51 17.53 -11.45
CA ASN A 44 3.46 16.52 -11.00
C ASN A 44 4.86 17.11 -10.70
N GLU A 45 5.06 18.42 -10.91
CA GLU A 45 6.33 19.10 -10.63
C GLU A 45 6.85 18.89 -9.20
N PRO A 46 6.00 18.87 -8.15
CA PRO A 46 6.48 18.67 -6.77
C PRO A 46 7.02 17.27 -6.48
N ILE A 47 6.86 16.30 -7.39
CA ILE A 47 7.32 14.92 -7.18
C ILE A 47 8.84 14.89 -7.42
N ALA A 48 9.59 14.66 -6.35
CA ALA A 48 11.04 14.56 -6.39
C ALA A 48 11.51 13.51 -7.41
N ASP A 49 12.55 13.87 -8.17
CA ASP A 49 13.24 13.00 -9.14
C ASP A 49 12.36 12.37 -10.23
N LEU A 50 11.10 12.77 -10.35
CA LEU A 50 10.17 12.22 -11.35
C LEU A 50 10.71 12.37 -12.79
N LYS A 51 11.42 13.47 -13.06
CA LYS A 51 12.04 13.71 -14.37
C LYS A 51 13.19 12.74 -14.68
N LEU A 52 13.80 12.16 -13.65
CA LEU A 52 14.92 11.21 -13.70
C LEU A 52 14.44 9.75 -13.69
N ALA A 53 13.17 9.49 -13.37
CA ALA A 53 12.60 8.14 -13.42
C ALA A 53 12.60 7.58 -14.85
N THR A 54 12.76 6.25 -14.95
CA THR A 54 12.62 5.54 -16.23
C THR A 54 11.22 5.73 -16.81
N ARG A 55 11.15 5.86 -18.14
CA ARG A 55 9.91 6.14 -18.88
C ARG A 55 9.63 5.03 -19.87
N ASP A 56 8.35 4.77 -20.10
CA ASP A 56 7.92 3.84 -21.14
C ASP A 56 8.03 4.46 -22.55
N ALA A 57 7.64 3.68 -23.57
CA ALA A 57 7.67 4.13 -24.98
C ALA A 57 6.74 5.32 -25.27
N SER A 58 5.78 5.62 -24.38
CA SER A 58 4.91 6.79 -24.47
C SER A 58 5.46 8.01 -23.72
N GLY A 59 6.64 7.89 -23.12
CA GLY A 59 7.28 8.95 -22.33
C GLY A 59 6.70 9.10 -20.93
N MET A 60 5.90 8.14 -20.46
CA MET A 60 5.25 8.17 -19.16
C MET A 60 6.07 7.40 -18.12
N VAL A 61 6.08 7.88 -16.88
CA VAL A 61 6.61 7.13 -15.74
C VAL A 61 5.51 6.17 -15.27
N THR A 62 5.75 4.87 -15.38
CA THR A 62 4.78 3.84 -14.99
C THR A 62 5.18 3.16 -13.69
N PHE A 63 4.19 2.81 -12.89
CA PHE A 63 4.38 2.12 -11.61
C PHE A 63 3.10 1.39 -11.21
N SER A 64 3.19 0.54 -10.19
CA SER A 64 2.02 -0.18 -9.67
C SER A 64 1.96 -0.13 -8.16
N SER A 65 0.79 -0.45 -7.61
CA SER A 65 0.59 -0.64 -6.17
C SER A 65 -0.37 -1.78 -5.91
N ASP A 66 -0.16 -2.47 -4.80
CA ASP A 66 -1.18 -3.36 -4.25
C ASP A 66 -2.36 -2.53 -3.74
N PHE A 67 -3.57 -3.07 -3.88
CA PHE A 67 -4.78 -2.52 -3.28
C PHE A 67 -5.64 -3.61 -2.66
N ARG A 68 -6.43 -3.20 -1.66
CA ARG A 68 -7.50 -4.00 -1.06
C ARG A 68 -8.77 -3.18 -0.95
N VAL A 69 -9.92 -3.81 -1.21
CA VAL A 69 -11.24 -3.21 -0.99
C VAL A 69 -12.09 -4.16 -0.16
N LEU A 70 -12.77 -3.63 0.85
CA LEU A 70 -13.94 -4.24 1.48
C LEU A 70 -15.18 -3.45 1.07
N GLN A 71 -16.14 -4.11 0.42
CA GLN A 71 -17.40 -3.48 0.01
C GLN A 71 -18.61 -4.37 0.29
N PRO A 72 -19.82 -3.79 0.47
CA PRO A 72 -21.05 -4.57 0.53
C PRO A 72 -21.21 -5.45 -0.71
N THR A 73 -21.64 -6.69 -0.52
CA THR A 73 -21.95 -7.59 -1.64
C THR A 73 -23.14 -7.07 -2.47
N ASP A 74 -24.04 -6.32 -1.85
CA ASP A 74 -25.07 -5.52 -2.52
C ASP A 74 -24.70 -4.03 -2.41
N PRO A 75 -24.14 -3.41 -3.48
CA PRO A 75 -23.71 -2.02 -3.45
C PRO A 75 -24.84 -1.02 -3.13
N SER A 76 -26.11 -1.39 -3.33
CA SER A 76 -27.25 -0.52 -3.00
C SER A 76 -27.44 -0.31 -1.50
N LYS A 77 -26.87 -1.21 -0.68
CA LYS A 77 -26.90 -1.16 0.79
C LYS A 77 -25.72 -0.43 1.42
N GLY A 78 -24.76 0.01 0.61
CA GLY A 78 -23.66 0.86 1.05
C GLY A 78 -24.10 2.32 1.24
N ASN A 79 -23.31 3.09 1.98
CA ASN A 79 -23.55 4.51 2.25
C ASN A 79 -22.96 5.45 1.19
N ARG A 80 -22.50 4.90 0.06
CA ARG A 80 -21.87 5.63 -1.06
C ARG A 80 -20.64 6.44 -0.67
N SER A 81 -19.99 6.08 0.44
CA SER A 81 -18.76 6.73 0.92
C SER A 81 -17.61 5.73 0.96
N VAL A 82 -16.44 6.22 0.52
CA VAL A 82 -15.18 5.47 0.62
C VAL A 82 -14.44 5.92 1.87
N PHE A 83 -14.06 4.95 2.71
CA PHE A 83 -13.06 5.15 3.74
C PHE A 83 -11.71 4.70 3.18
N PHE A 84 -10.88 5.66 2.78
CA PHE A 84 -9.54 5.39 2.25
C PHE A 84 -8.51 5.44 3.37
N ASP A 85 -7.92 4.29 3.70
CA ASP A 85 -6.95 4.16 4.79
C ASP A 85 -5.52 4.21 4.26
N ILE A 86 -4.75 5.17 4.78
CA ILE A 86 -3.33 5.31 4.50
C ILE A 86 -2.57 4.29 5.36
N LEU A 87 -2.04 3.28 4.68
CA LEU A 87 -1.33 2.19 5.34
C LEU A 87 -0.17 2.70 6.20
N ASN A 88 0.02 2.08 7.37
CA ASN A 88 1.20 2.34 8.18
C ASN A 88 2.24 1.27 7.92
N ARG A 89 3.25 1.58 7.08
CA ARG A 89 4.30 0.62 6.68
C ARG A 89 3.72 -0.68 6.12
N GLY A 90 2.74 -0.55 5.21
CA GLY A 90 2.04 -1.67 4.58
C GLY A 90 0.99 -2.37 5.44
N LYS A 91 0.82 -2.00 6.73
CA LYS A 91 -0.26 -2.51 7.59
C LYS A 91 -1.55 -1.69 7.42
N ALA A 92 -2.70 -2.35 7.52
CA ALA A 92 -4.06 -1.82 7.37
C ALA A 92 -4.74 -1.51 8.72
N PRO A 93 -4.51 -0.34 9.35
CA PRO A 93 -4.96 -0.07 10.71
C PRO A 93 -6.47 0.21 10.86
N ALA A 94 -7.21 0.50 9.78
CA ALA A 94 -8.61 0.93 9.88
C ALA A 94 -9.49 -0.03 10.68
N LEU A 95 -9.40 -1.35 10.48
CA LEU A 95 -10.24 -2.29 11.24
C LEU A 95 -9.86 -2.32 12.72
N ARG A 96 -8.57 -2.24 13.04
CA ARG A 96 -8.12 -2.16 14.44
C ARG A 96 -8.64 -0.89 15.12
N ASN A 97 -8.52 0.26 14.44
CA ASN A 97 -8.80 1.56 15.05
C ASN A 97 -10.30 1.90 15.09
N PHE A 98 -11.08 1.50 14.08
CA PHE A 98 -12.51 1.85 13.98
C PHE A 98 -13.44 0.70 14.35
N ASN A 99 -13.03 -0.53 14.10
CA ASN A 99 -13.82 -1.70 14.47
C ASN A 99 -13.34 -2.37 15.77
N ASN A 100 -12.31 -1.86 16.45
CA ASN A 100 -11.69 -2.54 17.60
C ASN A 100 -11.26 -3.98 17.28
N ALA A 101 -10.87 -4.25 16.03
CA ALA A 101 -10.34 -5.56 15.65
C ALA A 101 -8.99 -5.83 16.34
N PRO A 102 -8.66 -7.10 16.67
CA PRO A 102 -7.33 -7.44 17.17
C PRO A 102 -6.25 -7.14 16.11
N GLU A 103 -5.01 -6.93 16.56
CA GLU A 103 -3.87 -6.92 15.62
C GLU A 103 -3.59 -8.36 15.19
N VAL A 104 -3.56 -8.58 13.88
CA VAL A 104 -3.27 -9.87 13.25
C VAL A 104 -2.00 -9.77 12.41
N ALA A 105 -1.39 -10.92 12.11
CA ALA A 105 -0.28 -10.96 11.16
C ALA A 105 -0.75 -10.44 9.78
N PRO A 106 0.12 -9.80 8.98
CA PRO A 106 -0.27 -9.22 7.69
C PRO A 106 -0.93 -10.20 6.70
N ASP A 107 -0.51 -11.46 6.73
CA ASP A 107 -0.99 -12.55 5.87
C ASP A 107 -2.20 -13.30 6.44
N ALA A 108 -2.59 -13.03 7.69
CA ALA A 108 -3.77 -13.61 8.28
C ALA A 108 -5.06 -13.01 7.67
N PRO A 109 -6.17 -13.76 7.65
CA PRO A 109 -7.47 -13.19 7.31
C PRO A 109 -7.79 -11.96 8.16
N MET A 110 -8.35 -10.92 7.52
CA MET A 110 -8.75 -9.71 8.23
C MET A 110 -9.91 -10.02 9.21
N ASP A 111 -9.75 -9.58 10.45
CA ASP A 111 -10.80 -9.68 11.47
C ASP A 111 -11.73 -8.46 11.39
N PRO A 112 -13.06 -8.64 11.28
CA PRO A 112 -13.99 -7.52 11.22
C PRO A 112 -14.09 -6.73 12.52
N GLY A 113 -13.57 -7.26 13.63
CA GLY A 113 -13.74 -6.74 14.97
C GLY A 113 -15.22 -6.64 15.32
N ASN A 114 -15.57 -5.51 15.92
CA ASN A 114 -16.96 -5.19 16.15
C ASN A 114 -17.72 -4.93 14.85
N GLY A 115 -17.12 -4.69 13.66
CA GLY A 115 -17.82 -4.45 12.38
C GLY A 115 -18.41 -3.04 12.15
N PHE A 116 -17.95 -2.01 12.87
CA PHE A 116 -18.49 -0.65 12.82
C PHE A 116 -18.58 -0.09 11.40
N LEU A 117 -17.47 -0.03 10.67
CA LEU A 117 -17.44 0.54 9.32
C LEU A 117 -18.44 -0.17 8.37
N MET A 118 -18.59 -1.48 8.53
CA MET A 118 -19.47 -2.30 7.69
C MET A 118 -20.95 -2.07 8.00
N ARG A 119 -21.31 -1.96 9.28
CA ARG A 119 -22.69 -1.63 9.70
C ARG A 119 -23.16 -0.27 9.19
N TYR A 120 -22.23 0.67 9.01
CA TYR A 120 -22.54 1.99 8.47
C TYR A 120 -22.42 2.04 6.94
N GLY A 121 -22.15 0.92 6.27
CA GLY A 121 -22.17 0.83 4.81
C GLY A 121 -20.95 1.39 4.10
N TYR A 122 -19.83 1.62 4.77
CA TYR A 122 -18.63 2.14 4.12
C TYR A 122 -18.00 1.10 3.18
N THR A 123 -17.51 1.56 2.03
CA THR A 123 -16.50 0.83 1.26
C THR A 123 -15.12 1.21 1.80
N VAL A 124 -14.36 0.25 2.33
CA VAL A 124 -13.04 0.50 2.91
C VAL A 124 -11.97 0.14 1.88
N VAL A 125 -11.05 1.06 1.61
CA VAL A 125 -10.03 0.91 0.57
C VAL A 125 -8.65 1.15 1.15
N TRP A 126 -7.70 0.30 0.76
CA TRP A 126 -6.29 0.44 1.07
C TRP A 126 -5.48 0.44 -0.23
N CYS A 127 -4.39 1.21 -0.24
CA CYS A 127 -3.42 1.23 -1.33
C CYS A 127 -2.01 1.36 -0.76
N GLY A 128 -1.08 0.54 -1.27
CA GLY A 128 0.34 0.67 -1.00
C GLY A 128 0.88 2.05 -1.36
N TRP A 129 1.71 2.63 -0.50
CA TRP A 129 2.37 3.93 -0.77
C TRP A 129 3.86 3.93 -0.46
N GLN A 130 4.33 2.96 0.32
CA GLN A 130 5.70 2.88 0.75
C GLN A 130 6.41 1.75 -0.01
N CYS A 131 7.55 2.05 -0.63
CA CYS A 131 8.25 1.13 -1.52
C CYS A 131 9.24 0.23 -0.78
N ASP A 132 9.83 0.68 0.32
CA ASP A 132 10.87 -0.04 1.08
C ASP A 132 10.32 -1.00 2.13
N VAL A 133 8.99 -1.20 2.22
CA VAL A 133 8.42 -2.18 3.16
C VAL A 133 8.98 -3.59 2.92
N PRO A 134 9.04 -4.45 3.95
CA PRO A 134 9.60 -5.79 3.83
C PRO A 134 8.84 -6.61 2.78
N ASP A 135 9.56 -7.47 2.07
CA ASP A 135 8.96 -8.37 1.09
C ASP A 135 8.32 -9.59 1.78
N LEU A 136 7.17 -9.36 2.41
CA LEU A 136 6.43 -10.36 3.17
C LEU A 136 5.00 -10.52 2.64
N PRO A 137 4.42 -11.73 2.67
CA PRO A 137 3.02 -11.93 2.35
C PRO A 137 2.09 -11.02 3.16
N GLY A 138 1.08 -10.46 2.51
CA GLY A 138 0.08 -9.59 3.15
C GLY A 138 0.52 -8.14 3.42
N VAL A 139 1.79 -7.79 3.20
CA VAL A 139 2.28 -6.41 3.27
C VAL A 139 2.10 -5.73 1.92
N MET A 140 1.16 -4.80 1.83
CA MET A 140 0.90 -4.01 0.61
C MET A 140 1.99 -2.96 0.39
N ARG A 141 2.45 -2.83 -0.85
CA ARG A 141 3.50 -1.88 -1.23
C ARG A 141 3.19 -1.16 -2.54
N ILE A 142 3.93 -0.08 -2.77
CA ILE A 142 4.05 0.53 -4.08
C ILE A 142 5.33 0.02 -4.75
N ASN A 143 5.28 -0.26 -6.05
CA ASN A 143 6.41 -0.64 -6.88
C ASN A 143 6.68 0.49 -7.85
N VAL A 144 7.69 1.31 -7.55
CA VAL A 144 8.08 2.49 -8.33
C VAL A 144 9.39 2.22 -9.09
N PRO A 145 9.61 2.89 -10.23
CA PRO A 145 10.90 2.85 -10.92
C PRO A 145 11.95 3.64 -10.14
N ASP A 146 13.21 3.26 -10.32
CA ASP A 146 14.34 4.03 -9.81
C ASP A 146 14.59 5.29 -10.67
N ALA A 147 15.08 6.34 -10.02
CA ALA A 147 15.62 7.50 -10.68
C ALA A 147 17.04 7.21 -11.19
N VAL A 148 17.32 7.59 -12.44
CA VAL A 148 18.59 7.33 -13.13
C VAL A 148 19.11 8.59 -13.81
N THR A 149 20.44 8.71 -13.86
CA THR A 149 21.16 9.76 -14.59
C THR A 149 21.76 9.20 -15.88
N ALA A 150 22.42 10.03 -16.69
CA ALA A 150 23.14 9.56 -17.87
C ALA A 150 24.31 8.62 -17.50
N GLU A 151 24.85 8.78 -16.29
CA GLU A 151 25.96 8.02 -15.74
C GLU A 151 25.50 6.70 -15.08
N GLY A 152 24.20 6.51 -14.86
CA GLY A 152 23.62 5.31 -14.25
C GLY A 152 22.73 5.60 -13.03
N PRO A 153 22.49 4.60 -12.16
CA PRO A 153 21.70 4.76 -10.95
C PRO A 153 22.23 5.88 -10.04
N ILE A 154 21.33 6.64 -9.44
CA ILE A 154 21.69 7.68 -8.48
C ILE A 154 22.26 7.04 -7.21
N SER A 155 23.39 7.56 -6.74
CA SER A 155 24.00 7.15 -5.47
C SER A 155 24.48 8.37 -4.70
N GLY A 156 24.60 8.23 -3.38
CA GLY A 156 25.00 9.31 -2.50
C GLY A 156 25.15 8.85 -1.06
N GLU A 157 25.54 9.78 -0.19
CA GLU A 157 25.64 9.52 1.24
C GLU A 157 24.25 9.50 1.89
N VAL A 158 23.97 8.45 2.65
CA VAL A 158 22.73 8.28 3.41
C VAL A 158 23.08 8.19 4.89
N VAL A 159 22.44 9.02 5.71
CA VAL A 159 22.58 8.96 7.16
C VAL A 159 21.59 7.95 7.72
N VAL A 160 22.11 6.92 8.38
CA VAL A 160 21.31 5.95 9.15
C VAL A 160 21.66 6.12 10.62
N THR A 161 20.64 6.34 11.46
CA THR A 161 20.81 6.51 12.92
C THR A 161 20.38 5.23 13.63
N PHE A 162 21.18 4.76 14.58
CA PHE A 162 20.90 3.54 15.35
C PHE A 162 20.61 3.87 16.82
N HIS A 163 19.52 3.31 17.35
CA HIS A 163 19.19 3.34 18.77
C HIS A 163 18.85 1.92 19.24
N PRO A 164 19.87 1.09 19.56
CA PRO A 164 19.66 -0.28 19.96
C PRO A 164 19.05 -0.37 21.36
N ASN A 165 18.05 -1.25 21.55
CA ASN A 165 17.44 -1.52 22.85
C ASN A 165 18.24 -2.54 23.69
N THR A 166 19.22 -3.22 23.08
CA THR A 166 20.08 -4.22 23.72
C THR A 166 21.49 -4.15 23.12
N PRO A 167 22.54 -4.60 23.84
CA PRO A 167 23.87 -4.71 23.28
C PRO A 167 23.89 -5.54 21.99
N THR A 168 24.55 -5.04 20.95
CA THR A 168 24.66 -5.70 19.64
C THR A 168 25.89 -5.20 18.88
N GLN A 169 26.43 -6.05 18.00
CA GLN A 169 27.52 -5.72 17.08
C GLN A 169 27.07 -5.59 15.63
N VAL A 170 25.79 -5.89 15.34
CA VAL A 170 25.22 -5.84 14.00
C VAL A 170 23.89 -5.08 14.02
N GLN A 171 23.66 -4.31 12.95
CA GLN A 171 22.41 -3.57 12.72
C GLN A 171 22.06 -3.62 11.24
N TYR A 172 20.76 -3.65 10.94
CA TYR A 172 20.28 -3.43 9.57
C TYR A 172 20.49 -1.97 9.20
N LEU A 173 20.85 -1.66 7.95
CA LEU A 173 20.88 -0.28 7.43
C LEU A 173 19.48 0.31 7.20
N SER A 174 18.48 -0.21 7.91
CA SER A 174 17.07 0.13 7.83
C SER A 174 16.39 -0.16 9.17
N ASP A 175 15.26 0.49 9.42
CA ASP A 175 14.41 0.18 10.56
C ASP A 175 13.37 -0.90 10.18
N ARG A 176 12.91 -1.67 11.17
CA ARG A 176 11.81 -2.66 11.04
C ARG A 176 11.97 -3.63 9.86
N SER A 177 13.20 -4.01 9.53
CA SER A 177 13.53 -4.93 8.43
C SER A 177 13.06 -4.44 7.05
N HIS A 178 12.87 -3.12 6.88
CA HIS A 178 12.63 -2.52 5.57
C HIS A 178 13.81 -2.78 4.63
N ARG A 179 13.56 -2.71 3.32
CA ARG A 179 14.59 -2.88 2.28
C ARG A 179 15.52 -1.65 2.31
N PRO A 180 16.78 -1.79 2.73
CA PRO A 180 17.71 -0.66 2.70
C PRO A 180 18.13 -0.35 1.26
N TYR A 181 18.64 0.85 1.04
CA TYR A 181 19.40 1.13 -0.18
C TYR A 181 20.65 0.23 -0.23
N PRO A 182 21.04 -0.29 -1.40
CA PRO A 182 22.28 -1.01 -1.55
C PRO A 182 23.46 -0.12 -1.15
N ALA A 183 24.31 -0.60 -0.23
CA ALA A 183 25.59 0.06 0.04
C ALA A 183 26.51 -0.13 -1.17
N ASN A 184 27.31 0.90 -1.49
CA ASN A 184 28.47 0.68 -2.34
C ASN A 184 29.37 -0.37 -1.67
N LYS A 185 30.11 -1.14 -2.47
CA LYS A 185 31.06 -2.12 -1.92
C LYS A 185 32.08 -1.34 -1.07
N LEU A 186 31.91 -1.38 0.24
CA LEU A 186 32.94 -1.02 1.22
C LEU A 186 34.03 -2.09 1.21
#